data_AF-A0A519D9E0-F1
#
_entry.id   AF-A0A519D9E0-F1
#
_cell.length_a   1.000
_cell.length_b   1.000
_cell.length_c   1.000
_cell.angle_alpha   90.00
_cell.angle_beta   90.00
_cell.angle_gamma   90.00
#
_symmetry.space_group_name_H-M   'P 1'
#
loop_
_entity.id
_entity.type
_entity.pdbx_description
1 polymer ?
#
loop_
_entity_poly.entity_id
_entity_poly.type
_entity_poly.pdbx_seq_one_letter_code
_entity_poly.pdbx_strand_id
1 'polypeptide(L)'
;MSERLLSASICLLLLTSMAPTVAAVGPSDSVIWGISYDWSHFGGDIENMTGVDTNAVNEDLGDAAEYSGFILETDQVISGGSHFFVESWDNDDVVTIEDVNGVS
;
A
#
# COMPACT_ATOMS: atom_id res chain seq x y z
N MET A 1 -35.43 5.71 19.48
CA MET A 1 -34.78 4.44 19.92
C MET A 1 -33.76 3.94 18.88
N SER A 2 -34.01 4.13 17.59
CA SER A 2 -33.10 3.76 16.47
C SER A 2 -31.71 4.44 16.53
N GLU A 3 -31.62 5.75 16.77
CA GLU A 3 -30.34 6.49 16.69
C GLU A 3 -29.31 6.09 17.74
N ARG A 4 -29.78 5.74 18.95
CA ARG A 4 -28.91 5.22 20.02
C ARG A 4 -28.35 3.84 19.68
N LEU A 5 -29.14 3.02 18.98
CA LEU A 5 -28.71 1.71 18.51
C LEU A 5 -27.71 1.85 17.36
N LEU A 6 -27.93 2.81 16.45
CA LEU A 6 -27.00 3.11 15.36
C LEU A 6 -25.64 3.57 15.89
N SER A 7 -25.62 4.55 16.80
CA SER A 7 -24.39 5.05 17.41
C SER A 7 -23.65 3.95 18.19
N ALA A 8 -24.36 3.15 18.97
CA ALA A 8 -23.76 2.02 19.69
C ALA A 8 -23.17 0.96 18.73
N SER A 9 -23.83 0.69 17.60
CA SER A 9 -23.36 -0.26 16.59
C SER A 9 -22.10 0.24 15.88
N ILE A 10 -22.04 1.53 15.55
CA ILE A 10 -20.85 2.16 14.95
C ILE A 10 -19.67 2.13 15.94
N CYS A 11 -19.90 2.49 17.21
CA CYS A 11 -18.86 2.40 18.23
C CYS A 11 -18.36 0.96 18.41
N LEU A 12 -19.26 -0.03 18.38
CA LEU A 12 -18.88 -1.43 18.48
C LEU A 12 -18.05 -1.89 17.28
N LEU A 13 -18.42 -1.49 16.06
CA LEU A 13 -17.65 -1.79 14.84
C LEU A 13 -16.24 -1.17 14.87
N LEU A 14 -16.13 0.08 15.34
CA LEU A 14 -14.85 0.78 15.53
C LEU A 14 -13.98 0.15 16.62
N LEU A 15 -14.59 -0.37 17.69
CA LEU A 15 -13.86 -1.09 18.74
C LEU A 15 -13.36 -2.45 18.24
N THR A 16 -14.18 -3.16 17.46
CA THR A 16 -13.78 -4.45 16.88
C THR A 16 -12.74 -4.31 15.77
N SER A 17 -12.67 -3.18 15.07
CA SER A 17 -11.60 -2.92 14.08
C SER A 17 -10.24 -2.69 14.73
N MET A 18 -10.20 -2.39 16.03
CA MET A 18 -8.98 -2.27 16.82
C MET A 18 -8.66 -3.53 17.63
N ALA A 19 -9.49 -4.58 17.55
CA ALA A 19 -9.19 -5.84 18.20
C ALA A 19 -7.92 -6.42 17.53
N PRO A 20 -6.86 -6.74 18.30
CA PRO A 20 -5.63 -7.24 17.72
C PRO A 20 -5.91 -8.57 17.01
N THR A 21 -5.86 -8.55 15.69
CA THR A 21 -5.76 -9.76 14.87
C THR A 21 -4.41 -10.36 15.19
N VAL A 22 -4.40 -11.49 15.91
CA VAL A 22 -3.25 -12.38 16.17
C VAL A 22 -1.91 -11.78 15.75
N ALA A 23 -1.13 -11.30 16.72
CA ALA A 23 0.25 -10.92 16.44
C ALA A 23 1.02 -12.19 16.06
N ALA A 24 1.38 -12.33 14.78
CA ALA A 24 2.44 -13.22 14.35
C ALA A 24 3.75 -12.62 14.88
N VAL A 25 4.08 -12.93 16.13
CA VAL A 25 5.35 -12.53 16.72
C VAL A 25 6.39 -13.50 16.20
N GLY A 26 7.28 -13.00 15.34
CA GLY A 26 8.43 -13.76 14.86
C GLY A 26 9.39 -14.14 16.00
N PRO A 27 10.36 -15.02 15.74
CA PRO A 27 11.38 -15.40 16.72
C PRO A 27 12.11 -14.19 17.35
N SER A 28 12.65 -14.38 18.56
CA SER A 28 13.26 -13.27 19.32
C SER A 28 14.52 -12.68 18.67
N ASP A 29 15.11 -13.39 17.72
CA ASP A 29 16.26 -13.02 16.89
C ASP A 29 15.86 -12.48 15.51
N SER A 30 14.56 -12.28 15.25
CA SER A 30 14.08 -11.73 13.99
C SER A 30 14.63 -10.32 13.71
N VAL A 31 14.98 -10.10 12.45
CA VAL A 31 15.37 -8.81 11.87
C VAL A 31 14.37 -8.46 10.77
N ILE A 32 13.80 -7.26 10.85
CA ILE A 32 12.85 -6.73 9.86
C ILE A 32 13.52 -5.62 9.06
N TRP A 33 13.43 -5.70 7.74
CA TRP A 33 13.86 -4.65 6.83
C TRP A 33 12.85 -4.50 5.69
N GLY A 34 12.84 -3.35 5.02
CA GLY A 34 11.86 -3.11 3.98
C GLY A 34 11.93 -1.72 3.38
N ILE A 35 10.95 -1.44 2.54
CA ILE A 35 10.78 -0.15 1.87
C ILE A 35 9.36 0.37 2.10
N SER A 36 9.25 1.69 2.14
CA SER A 36 7.97 2.39 2.24
C SER A 36 7.95 3.49 1.18
N TYR A 37 6.84 3.57 0.47
CA TYR A 37 6.59 4.55 -0.56
C TYR A 37 5.40 5.42 -0.17
N ASP A 38 5.58 6.74 -0.17
CA ASP A 38 4.51 7.71 0.06
C ASP A 38 3.91 8.13 -1.27
N TRP A 39 2.61 7.83 -1.47
CA TRP A 39 1.91 8.11 -2.71
C TRP A 39 1.83 9.61 -3.03
N SER A 40 2.07 10.51 -2.07
CA SER A 40 2.15 11.96 -2.32
C SER A 40 3.22 12.34 -3.38
N HIS A 41 4.21 11.47 -3.61
CA HIS A 41 5.27 11.68 -4.60
C HIS A 41 4.95 11.13 -5.99
N PHE A 42 3.82 10.43 -6.17
CA PHE A 42 3.49 9.68 -7.38
C PHE A 42 3.62 10.50 -8.67
N GLY A 43 3.05 11.71 -8.73
CA GLY A 43 3.08 12.54 -9.94
C GLY A 43 4.50 12.92 -10.34
N GLY A 44 5.30 13.40 -9.38
CA GLY A 44 6.69 13.80 -9.63
C GLY A 44 7.59 12.61 -9.99
N ASP A 45 7.37 11.44 -9.39
CA ASP A 45 8.14 10.25 -9.71
C ASP A 45 7.81 9.72 -11.11
N ILE A 46 6.54 9.74 -11.52
CA ILE A 46 6.13 9.39 -12.88
C ILE A 46 6.77 10.35 -13.89
N GLU A 47 6.75 11.66 -13.63
CA GLU A 47 7.40 12.65 -14.50
C GLU A 47 8.92 12.40 -14.58
N ASN A 48 9.58 12.17 -13.45
CA ASN A 48 11.03 11.93 -13.42
C ASN A 48 11.44 10.61 -14.08
N MET A 49 10.63 9.55 -13.96
CA MET A 49 10.95 8.23 -14.51
C MET A 49 10.57 8.09 -15.99
N THR A 50 9.49 8.74 -16.42
CA THR A 50 8.90 8.53 -17.75
C THR A 50 8.93 9.77 -18.64
N GLY A 51 9.14 10.95 -18.05
CA GLY A 51 9.01 12.25 -18.73
C GLY A 51 7.56 12.71 -18.91
N VAL A 52 6.57 11.96 -18.40
CA VAL A 52 5.15 12.29 -18.55
C VAL A 52 4.67 13.09 -17.34
N ASP A 53 4.30 14.35 -17.58
CA ASP A 53 3.61 15.18 -16.58
C ASP A 53 2.11 14.84 -16.56
N THR A 54 1.69 14.14 -15.51
CA THR A 54 0.28 13.74 -15.34
C THR A 54 -0.67 14.92 -15.16
N ASN A 55 -0.19 16.05 -14.62
CA ASN A 55 -1.01 17.26 -14.48
C ASN A 55 -1.25 17.89 -15.84
N ALA A 56 -0.21 17.99 -16.68
CA ALA A 56 -0.34 18.50 -18.04
C ALA A 56 -1.28 17.62 -18.90
N VAL A 57 -1.24 16.29 -18.73
CA VAL A 57 -2.18 15.38 -19.40
C VAL A 57 -3.62 15.62 -18.96
N ASN A 58 -3.86 15.86 -17.66
CA ASN A 58 -5.19 16.17 -17.16
C ASN A 58 -5.71 17.53 -17.67
N GLU A 59 -4.83 18.53 -17.78
CA GLU A 59 -5.15 19.84 -18.37
C GLU A 59 -5.52 19.71 -19.85
N ASP A 60 -4.69 19.03 -20.66
CA ASP A 60 -4.94 18.83 -22.09
C ASP A 60 -6.25 18.06 -22.35
N LEU A 61 -6.60 17.11 -21.48
CA LEU A 61 -7.86 16.39 -21.55
C LEU A 61 -9.07 17.31 -21.26
N GLY A 62 -8.92 18.24 -20.32
CA GLY A 62 -9.91 19.27 -20.02
C GLY A 62 -10.14 20.22 -21.20
N ASP A 63 -9.06 20.70 -21.81
CA ASP A 63 -9.09 21.57 -23.00
C ASP A 63 -9.75 20.87 -24.19
N ALA A 64 -9.44 19.58 -24.38
CA ALA A 64 -10.08 18.76 -25.42
C ALA A 64 -11.59 18.58 -25.17
N ALA A 65 -12.00 18.40 -23.91
CA ALA A 65 -13.41 18.32 -23.54
C ALA A 65 -14.14 19.64 -23.83
N GLU A 66 -13.55 20.78 -23.43
CA GLU A 66 -14.06 22.11 -23.75
C GLU A 66 -14.22 22.31 -25.27
N TYR A 67 -13.20 21.95 -26.05
CA TYR A 67 -13.25 22.03 -27.50
C TYR A 67 -14.38 21.19 -28.11
N SER A 68 -14.61 19.99 -27.58
CA SER A 68 -15.64 19.06 -28.06
C SER A 68 -17.06 19.39 -27.59
N GLY A 69 -17.20 20.34 -26.66
CA GLY A 69 -18.50 20.85 -26.19
C GLY A 69 -19.18 20.00 -25.13
N PHE A 70 -18.45 19.10 -24.43
CA PHE A 70 -18.97 18.43 -23.23
C PHE A 70 -18.17 18.81 -21.98
N ILE A 71 -18.87 18.85 -20.85
CA ILE A 71 -18.27 19.20 -19.56
C ILE A 71 -17.52 17.98 -19.02
N LEU A 72 -16.23 18.15 -18.74
CA LEU A 72 -15.40 17.18 -18.05
C LEU A 72 -14.84 17.83 -16.77
N GLU A 73 -15.07 17.18 -15.64
CA GLU A 73 -14.49 17.55 -14.35
C GLU A 73 -13.69 16.35 -13.85
N THR A 74 -12.41 16.56 -13.56
CA THR A 74 -11.48 15.52 -13.10
C THR A 74 -11.01 15.85 -11.70
N ASP A 75 -11.16 14.90 -10.78
CA ASP A 75 -10.54 14.97 -9.45
C ASP A 75 -9.68 13.73 -9.24
N GLN A 76 -8.44 13.95 -8.79
CA GLN A 76 -7.49 12.89 -8.51
C GLN A 76 -7.06 13.02 -7.05
N VAL A 77 -7.55 12.07 -6.24
CA VAL A 77 -7.18 11.98 -4.83
C VAL A 77 -6.11 10.90 -4.68
N ILE A 78 -4.92 11.31 -4.26
CA ILE A 78 -3.81 10.41 -3.93
C ILE A 78 -3.56 10.48 -2.43
N SER A 79 -3.55 9.32 -1.75
CA SER A 79 -3.35 9.26 -0.31
C SER A 79 -2.77 7.92 0.13
N GLY A 80 -2.09 7.92 1.27
CA GLY A 80 -1.54 6.74 1.93
C GLY A 80 -0.12 6.41 1.49
N GLY A 81 0.30 5.17 1.77
CA GLY A 81 1.59 4.63 1.39
C GLY A 81 1.51 3.16 0.99
N SER A 82 2.46 2.70 0.19
CA SER A 82 2.70 1.27 -0.03
C SER A 82 3.93 0.84 0.76
N HIS A 83 3.83 -0.29 1.43
CA HIS A 83 4.89 -0.79 2.29
C HIS A 83 5.19 -2.25 1.96
N PHE A 84 6.47 -2.58 1.88
CA PHE A 84 6.94 -3.95 1.70
C PHE A 84 8.00 -4.24 2.75
N PHE A 85 7.76 -5.28 3.54
CA PHE A 85 8.64 -5.69 4.63
C PHE A 85 8.99 -7.16 4.49
N VAL A 86 10.25 -7.48 4.78
CA VAL A 86 10.77 -8.84 4.89
C VAL A 86 11.24 -9.02 6.32
N GLU A 87 10.77 -10.09 6.93
CA GLU A 87 11.24 -10.55 8.23
C GLU A 87 12.13 -11.77 8.00
N SER A 88 13.33 -11.75 8.57
CA SER A 88 14.28 -12.86 8.55
C SER A 88 14.68 -13.21 9.96
N TRP A 89 14.74 -14.50 10.27
CA TRP A 89 15.26 -15.05 11.52
C TRP A 89 16.12 -16.26 11.17
N ASP A 90 17.07 -16.59 12.05
CA ASP A 90 17.84 -17.82 11.89
C ASP A 90 17.07 -18.99 12.50
N ASN A 91 17.30 -20.19 11.96
CA ASN A 91 16.85 -21.43 12.59
C ASN A 91 18.06 -22.33 12.79
N ASP A 92 18.21 -22.93 13.96
CA ASP A 92 19.36 -23.78 14.32
C ASP A 92 19.34 -25.16 13.61
N ASP A 93 18.60 -25.29 12.52
CA ASP A 93 18.48 -26.53 11.76
C ASP A 93 19.77 -26.79 10.97
N VAL A 94 20.32 -28.00 11.13
CA VAL A 94 21.43 -28.46 10.29
C VAL A 94 20.90 -28.72 8.89
N VAL A 95 21.14 -27.78 7.96
CA VAL A 95 20.84 -27.97 6.54
C VAL A 95 22.00 -28.72 5.88
N THR A 96 21.72 -29.90 5.33
CA THR A 96 22.66 -30.63 4.49
C THR A 96 22.55 -30.08 3.07
N ILE A 97 23.64 -29.52 2.52
CA ILE A 97 23.68 -29.12 1.11
C ILE A 97 24.22 -30.30 0.31
N GLU A 98 23.35 -30.90 -0.50
CA GLU A 98 23.74 -31.95 -1.44
C GLU A 98 24.09 -31.33 -2.80
N ASP A 99 25.15 -31.83 -3.45
CA ASP A 99 25.41 -31.48 -4.84
C ASP A 99 24.34 -32.07 -5.78
N VAL A 100 24.43 -31.75 -7.08
CA VAL A 100 23.51 -32.30 -8.10
C VAL A 100 23.54 -33.83 -8.21
N ASN A 101 24.53 -34.47 -7.62
CA ASN A 101 24.74 -35.92 -7.59
C ASN A 101 24.37 -36.54 -6.23
N GLY A 102 23.81 -35.78 -5.28
CA GLY A 102 23.40 -36.28 -3.96
C GLY A 102 24.57 -36.56 -3.01
N VAL A 103 25.74 -35.93 -3.24
CA VAL A 103 26.89 -36.04 -2.33
C VAL A 103 26.89 -34.84 -1.38
N SER A 104 26.87 -35.13 -0.08
CA SER A 104 27.03 -34.19 1.04
C SER A 104 28.49 -33.89 1.36
#